data_AF-A0A6L9ZXJ3-F1
#
_entry.id   AF-A0A6L9ZXJ3-F1
#
_cell.length_a   1.000
_cell.length_b   1.000
_cell.length_c   1.000
_cell.angle_alpha   90.00
_cell.angle_beta   90.00
_cell.angle_gamma   90.00
#
_symmetry.space_group_name_H-M   'P 1'
#
loop_
_entity.id
_entity.type
_entity.pdbx_description
1 polymer ?
#
loop_
_entity_poly.entity_id
_entity_poly.type
_entity_poly.pdbx_seq_one_letter_code
_entity_poly.pdbx_strand_id
1 'polypeptide(L)' 'MARHPIHGVRKERINLTITPESRRRLKQIAEALNTSQGELLEKWIKAWDKLESVELLGEYLACSGK' A
#
# COMPACT_ATOMS: atom_id res chain seq x y z
N MET A 1 1.41 -27.64 26.18
CA MET A 1 1.81 -26.27 25.78
C MET A 1 1.43 -26.07 24.33
N ALA A 2 0.36 -25.31 24.07
CA ALA A 2 -0.13 -25.04 22.72
C ALA A 2 0.90 -24.18 21.97
N ARG A 3 1.42 -24.69 20.86
CA ARG A 3 2.30 -23.94 19.95
C ARG A 3 1.41 -22.99 19.16
N HIS A 4 1.47 -21.69 19.44
CA HIS A 4 0.86 -20.68 18.58
C HIS A 4 1.45 -20.81 17.16
N PRO A 5 0.62 -20.95 16.11
CA PRO A 5 1.13 -20.86 14.76
C PRO A 5 1.59 -19.42 14.55
N ILE A 6 2.88 -19.24 14.31
CA ILE A 6 3.43 -17.98 13.79
C ILE A 6 2.81 -17.85 12.40
N HIS A 7 1.70 -17.11 12.30
CA HIS A 7 1.20 -16.63 11.01
C HIS A 7 2.26 -15.67 10.47
N GLY A 8 3.31 -16.21 9.86
CA GLY A 8 4.26 -15.44 9.08
C GLY A 8 3.45 -14.79 7.99
N VAL A 9 3.27 -13.47 8.08
CA VAL A 9 2.61 -12.66 7.07
C VAL A 9 3.26 -13.02 5.74
N ARG A 10 2.54 -13.77 4.90
CA ARG A 10 3.04 -14.14 3.57
C ARG A 10 3.18 -12.84 2.81
N LYS A 11 4.42 -12.41 2.59
CA LYS A 11 4.71 -11.31 1.66
C LYS A 11 4.37 -11.82 0.26
N GLU A 12 3.21 -11.44 -0.24
CA GLU A 12 2.83 -11.71 -1.62
C GLU A 12 3.80 -10.98 -2.53
N ARG A 13 4.42 -11.73 -3.45
CA ARG A 13 5.32 -11.15 -4.43
C ARG A 13 4.49 -10.64 -5.60
N ILE A 14 4.36 -9.33 -5.70
CA ILE A 14 3.69 -8.69 -6.83
C ILE A 14 4.75 -8.37 -7.89
N ASN A 15 4.61 -8.97 -9.08
CA ASN A 15 5.44 -8.64 -10.22
C ASN A 15 4.80 -7.47 -10.97
N LEU A 16 5.31 -6.26 -10.75
CA LEU A 16 4.85 -5.05 -11.41
C LEU A 16 5.70 -4.76 -12.65
N THR A 17 5.06 -4.71 -13.81
CA THR A 17 5.68 -4.19 -15.03
C THR A 17 5.45 -2.69 -15.09
N ILE A 18 6.52 -1.92 -14.93
CA ILE A 18 6.49 -0.45 -14.99
C ILE A 18 7.33 0.05 -16.15
N THR A 19 6.96 1.22 -16.70
CA THR A 19 7.75 1.87 -17.74
C THR A 19 9.13 2.29 -17.19
N PRO A 20 10.16 2.38 -18.04
CA PRO A 20 11.50 2.82 -17.62
C PRO A 20 11.49 4.22 -16.98
N GLU A 21 10.61 5.11 -17.46
CA GLU A 21 10.45 6.45 -16.92
C GLU A 21 9.88 6.42 -15.49
N SER A 22 8.79 5.68 -15.27
CA SER A 22 8.20 5.51 -13.94
C SER A 22 9.20 4.89 -12.96
N ARG A 23 10.03 3.95 -13.43
CA ARG A 23 11.10 3.35 -12.61
C ARG A 23 12.16 4.38 -12.18
N ARG A 24 12.55 5.29 -13.06
CA ARG A 24 13.48 6.39 -12.71
C ARG A 24 12.89 7.32 -11.67
N ARG A 25 11.64 7.74 -11.86
CA ARG A 25 10.94 8.62 -10.91
C ARG A 25 10.79 7.96 -9.54
N LEU A 26 10.38 6.68 -9.50
CA LEU A 26 10.31 5.90 -8.25
C LEU A 26 11.65 5.83 -7.53
N LYS A 27 12.76 5.67 -8.27
CA LYS A 27 14.10 5.68 -7.68
C LYS A 27 14.44 7.02 -7.05
N GLN A 28 14.22 8.13 -7.76
CA GLN A 28 14.50 9.47 -7.27
C GLN A 28 13.68 9.80 -6.01
N ILE A 29 12.41 9.42 -5.99
CA ILE A 29 11.52 9.64 -4.83
C ILE A 29 11.99 8.79 -3.63
N ALA A 30 12.35 7.52 -3.86
CA ALA A 30 12.85 6.65 -2.81
C ALA A 30 14.16 7.19 -2.20
N GLU A 31 15.08 7.70 -3.05
CA GLU A 31 16.32 8.34 -2.60
C GLU A 31 16.06 9.61 -1.80
N ALA A 32 15.14 10.48 -2.26
CA ALA A 32 14.78 11.71 -1.55
C ALA A 32 14.16 11.45 -0.17
N LEU A 33 13.42 10.36 -0.03
CA LEU A 33 12.78 9.96 1.23
C LEU A 33 13.66 9.05 2.10
N ASN A 34 14.87 8.71 1.62
CA ASN A 34 15.79 7.78 2.26
C ASN A 34 15.12 6.43 2.60
N THR A 35 14.34 5.89 1.66
CA THR A 35 13.64 4.60 1.81
C THR A 35 13.99 3.65 0.67
N SER A 36 13.68 2.37 0.82
CA SER A 36 13.71 1.45 -0.32
C SER A 36 12.52 1.68 -1.26
N GLN A 37 12.66 1.33 -2.54
CA GLN A 37 11.56 1.37 -3.51
C GLN A 37 10.40 0.46 -3.10
N GLY A 38 10.69 -0.70 -2.48
CA GLY A 38 9.67 -1.62 -1.98
C GLY A 38 8.85 -1.01 -0.84
N GLU A 39 9.51 -0.40 0.14
CA GLU A 39 8.82 0.29 1.24
C GLU A 39 8.02 1.50 0.75
N LEU A 40 8.50 2.22 -0.26
CA LEU A 40 7.77 3.32 -0.87
C LEU A 40 6.46 2.82 -1.50
N LEU A 41 6.52 1.73 -2.26
CA LEU A 41 5.34 1.11 -2.87
C LEU A 41 4.37 0.57 -1.81
N GLU A 42 4.86 -0.10 -0.77
CA GLU A 42 4.01 -0.56 0.33
C GLU A 42 3.29 0.61 1.04
N LYS A 43 4.00 1.73 1.26
CA LYS A 43 3.39 2.93 1.86
C LYS A 43 2.34 3.54 0.94
N TRP A 44 2.58 3.58 -0.36
CA TRP A 44 1.61 4.08 -1.33
C TRP A 44 0.37 3.20 -1.44
N ILE A 45 0.53 1.88 -1.49
CA ILE A 45 -0.62 0.95 -1.51
C ILE A 45 -1.47 1.14 -0.25
N LYS A 46 -0.84 1.16 0.93
CA LYS A 46 -1.56 1.40 2.20
C LYS A 46 -2.25 2.75 2.26
N ALA A 47 -1.62 3.79 1.70
CA ALA A 47 -2.22 5.12 1.62
C ALA A 47 -3.42 5.14 0.65
N TRP A 48 -3.33 4.42 -0.45
CA TRP A 48 -4.40 4.26 -1.42
C TRP A 48 -5.60 3.51 -0.84
N ASP A 49 -5.37 2.35 -0.21
CA ASP A 49 -6.41 1.57 0.48
C ASP A 49 -7.12 2.41 1.56
N LYS A 50 -6.35 3.24 2.28
CA LYS A 50 -6.90 4.14 3.30
C LYS A 50 -7.74 5.26 2.66
N LEU A 51 -7.35 5.77 1.51
CA LEU A 51 -8.10 6.78 0.76
C LEU A 51 -9.42 6.21 0.23
N GLU A 52 -9.38 5.03 -0.37
CA GLU A 52 -10.56 4.31 -0.87
C GLU A 52 -11.53 3.96 0.27
N SER A 53 -10.99 3.54 1.42
CA SER A 53 -11.80 3.31 2.62
C SER A 53 -12.47 4.59 3.14
N VAL A 54 -11.87 5.77 2.96
CA VAL A 54 -12.45 7.06 3.40
C VAL A 54 -13.53 7.53 2.43
N GLU A 55 -13.35 7.34 1.13
CA GLU A 55 -14.41 7.61 0.15
C GLU A 55 -15.62 6.68 0.36
N LEU A 56 -15.40 5.38 0.61
CA LEU A 56 -16.45 4.42 0.97
C LEU A 56 -17.17 4.80 2.28
N LEU A 57 -16.44 5.30 3.28
CA LEU A 57 -17.02 5.81 4.53
C LEU A 57 -17.85 7.08 4.31
N GLY A 58 -17.42 7.97 3.41
CA GLY A 58 -18.18 9.16 3.01
C GLY A 58 -19.51 8.80 2.33
N GLU A 59 -19.49 7.82 1.42
CA GLU A 59 -20.70 7.30 0.78
C GLU A 59 -21.63 6.57 1.76
N TYR A 60 -21.07 5.80 2.70
CA TYR A 60 -21.85 5.10 3.72
C TYR A 60 -22.52 6.06 4.71
N LEU A 61 -21.81 7.08 5.18
CA LEU A 61 -22.37 8.12 6.06
C LEU A 61 -23.42 8.98 5.35
N ALA A 62 -23.24 9.26 4.05
CA ALA A 62 -24.24 9.93 3.24
C ALA A 62 -25.52 9.07 3.04
N CYS A 63 -25.39 7.74 2.99
CA CYS A 63 -26.53 6.82 2.85
C CYS A 63 -27.26 6.52 4.17
N SER A 64 -26.60 6.65 5.33
CA SER A 64 -27.18 6.33 6.65
C SER A 64 -27.96 7.49 7.30
N GLY A 65 -28.17 8.60 6.59
CA GLY A 65 -28.94 9.77 7.03
C GLY A 65 -30.43 9.73 6.67
N LYS A 66 -31.08 8.56 6.76
CA LYS A 66 -32.54 8.42 6.60
C LYS A 66 -33.20 7.89 7.86
#